data_AF-A0A9X0LEM7-F1
#
_entry.id   AF-A0A9X0LEM7-F1
#
_cell.length_a   1.000
_cell.length_b   1.000
_cell.length_c   1.000
_cell.angle_alpha   90.00
_cell.angle_beta   90.00
_cell.angle_gamma   90.00
#
_symmetry.space_group_name_H-M   'P 1'
#
loop_
_entity.id
_entity.type
_entity.pdbx_description
1 polymer ?
#
loop_
_entity_poly.entity_id
_entity_poly.type
_entity_poly.pdbx_seq_one_letter_code
_entity_poly.pdbx_strand_id
1 'polypeptide(L)'
;MLRTVRTAVVRRLRRRSRSVRRWPEPWQVVAIARPPGEVLPEGVWPEPLRRLDGAIQVELRSPPDGRRTELAARPVTQPAPTGLAAHLIGDEPQLAVRHALWQAKQLAESGELPPTGRDR
;
A
#
# COMPACT_ATOMS: atom_id res chain seq x y z
N MET A 1 4.21 -6.82 -47.87
CA MET A 1 4.46 -6.12 -46.60
C MET A 1 3.11 -5.69 -46.01
N LEU A 2 2.51 -6.47 -45.11
CA LEU A 2 1.21 -6.16 -44.52
C LEU A 2 1.39 -5.80 -43.05
N ARG A 3 1.04 -4.56 -42.72
CA ARG A 3 1.18 -3.94 -41.40
C ARG A 3 -0.19 -4.05 -40.71
N THR A 4 -0.35 -5.04 -39.84
CA THR A 4 -1.61 -5.28 -39.11
C THR A 4 -1.73 -4.31 -37.95
N VAL A 5 -2.74 -3.44 -38.01
CA VAL A 5 -3.15 -2.58 -36.88
C VAL A 5 -4.09 -3.39 -35.98
N ARG A 6 -3.78 -3.51 -34.69
CA ARG A 6 -4.66 -4.13 -33.69
C ARG A 6 -5.38 -3.04 -32.91
N THR A 7 -6.68 -2.93 -33.12
CA THR A 7 -7.58 -2.08 -32.34
C THR A 7 -7.81 -2.69 -30.96
N ALA A 8 -7.62 -1.93 -29.89
CA ALA A 8 -7.95 -2.34 -28.53
C ALA A 8 -9.23 -1.63 -28.07
N VAL A 9 -10.26 -2.40 -27.74
CA VAL A 9 -11.51 -1.91 -27.12
C VAL A 9 -11.32 -1.89 -25.60
N VAL A 10 -11.36 -0.71 -25.00
CA VAL A 10 -11.33 -0.54 -23.54
C VAL A 10 -12.76 -0.71 -23.00
N ARG A 11 -13.03 -1.88 -22.39
CA ARG A 11 -14.28 -2.09 -21.63
C ARG A 11 -14.19 -1.36 -20.29
N ARG A 12 -14.91 -0.24 -20.17
CA ARG A 12 -15.09 0.50 -18.91
C ARG A 12 -16.00 -0.30 -17.97
N LEU A 13 -15.41 -1.02 -17.03
CA LEU A 13 -16.17 -1.69 -15.96
C LEU A 13 -16.46 -0.68 -14.84
N ARG A 14 -17.67 -0.12 -14.80
CA ARG A 14 -18.24 0.45 -13.57
C ARG A 14 -18.49 -0.72 -12.61
N ARG A 15 -17.68 -0.84 -11.55
CA ARG A 15 -17.94 -1.83 -10.50
C ARG A 15 -19.00 -1.30 -9.53
N ARG A 16 -19.95 -2.18 -9.26
CA ARG A 16 -21.14 -2.00 -8.44
C ARG A 16 -20.79 -2.43 -7.01
N SER A 17 -20.88 -1.54 -6.05
CA SER A 17 -20.67 -1.83 -4.64
C SER A 17 -21.75 -2.82 -4.14
N ARG A 18 -21.32 -4.03 -3.78
CA ARG A 18 -22.13 -5.01 -3.03
C ARG A 18 -21.56 -5.07 -1.62
N SER A 19 -22.29 -4.55 -0.65
CA SER A 19 -22.04 -4.74 0.78
C SER A 19 -22.35 -6.20 1.15
N VAL A 20 -21.38 -7.08 0.95
CA VAL A 20 -21.33 -8.43 1.54
C VAL A 20 -20.85 -8.25 2.99
N ARG A 21 -21.34 -9.07 3.94
CA ARG A 21 -20.82 -9.13 5.32
C ARG A 21 -19.29 -9.09 5.26
N ARG A 22 -18.71 -8.00 5.76
CA ARG A 22 -17.32 -7.64 5.46
C ARG A 22 -16.40 -8.39 6.41
N TRP A 23 -16.02 -9.61 6.03
CA TRP A 23 -14.79 -10.19 6.56
C TRP A 23 -13.66 -9.19 6.37
N PRO A 24 -12.67 -9.11 7.29
CA PRO A 24 -11.52 -8.25 7.10
C PRO A 24 -10.93 -8.52 5.73
N GLU A 25 -10.68 -7.45 4.98
CA GLU A 25 -10.02 -7.56 3.68
C GLU A 25 -8.70 -8.32 3.84
N PRO A 26 -8.30 -9.17 2.88
CA PRO A 26 -7.07 -9.92 2.99
C PRO A 26 -5.86 -8.98 3.07
N TRP A 27 -4.84 -9.40 3.81
CA TRP A 27 -3.54 -8.73 3.83
C TRP A 27 -2.92 -8.75 2.43
N GLN A 28 -2.45 -7.60 1.98
CA GLN A 28 -1.57 -7.48 0.82
C GLN A 28 -0.15 -7.32 1.32
N VAL A 29 0.81 -8.00 0.69
CA VAL A 29 2.19 -8.10 1.18
C VAL A 29 3.17 -7.76 0.07
N VAL A 30 4.20 -6.99 0.41
CA VAL A 30 5.39 -6.79 -0.42
C VAL A 30 6.64 -7.17 0.35
N ALA A 31 7.59 -7.82 -0.32
CA ALA A 31 8.93 -8.04 0.21
C ALA A 31 9.83 -6.88 -0.21
N ILE A 32 10.53 -6.28 0.75
CA ILE A 32 11.45 -5.16 0.58
C ILE A 32 12.85 -5.68 0.90
N ALA A 33 13.79 -5.49 -0.04
CA ALA A 33 15.17 -5.95 0.07
C ALA A 33 16.03 -5.06 0.99
N ARG A 34 15.45 -4.61 2.12
CA ARG A 34 16.07 -3.76 3.14
C ARG A 34 15.70 -4.28 4.54
N PRO A 35 16.58 -4.10 5.54
CA PRO A 35 16.31 -4.50 6.91
C PRO A 35 15.21 -3.63 7.55
N PRO A 36 14.51 -4.13 8.59
CA PRO A 36 13.37 -3.44 9.20
C PRO A 36 13.68 -2.02 9.70
N GLY A 37 14.87 -1.80 10.26
CA GLY A 37 15.29 -0.49 10.77
C GLY A 37 15.46 0.58 9.67
N GLU A 38 15.62 0.16 8.42
CA GLU A 38 15.67 1.08 7.27
C GLU A 38 14.29 1.28 6.63
N VAL A 39 13.41 0.28 6.71
CA VAL A 39 12.03 0.38 6.17
C VAL A 39 11.12 1.16 7.10
N LEU A 40 11.26 0.97 8.42
CA LEU A 40 10.57 1.72 9.47
C LEU A 40 11.59 2.24 10.48
N PRO A 41 12.30 3.33 10.15
CA PRO A 41 13.12 4.01 11.14
C PRO A 41 12.22 4.42 12.30
N GLU A 42 12.58 4.02 13.51
CA GLU A 42 11.88 4.42 14.75
C GLU A 42 10.40 3.98 14.80
N GLY A 43 10.02 2.96 14.02
CA GLY A 43 8.63 2.48 13.95
C GLY A 43 7.68 3.39 13.17
N VAL A 44 8.19 4.42 12.50
CA VAL A 44 7.37 5.31 11.66
C VAL A 44 7.09 4.63 10.33
N TRP A 45 5.82 4.59 9.92
CA TRP A 45 5.43 4.00 8.64
C TRP A 45 6.03 4.78 7.46
N PRO A 46 6.52 4.10 6.41
CA PRO A 46 7.05 4.78 5.24
C PRO A 46 5.94 5.52 4.49
N GLU A 47 6.30 6.59 3.79
CA GLU A 47 5.42 7.13 2.76
C GLU A 47 5.30 6.11 1.60
N PRO A 48 4.13 6.00 0.94
CA PRO A 48 2.88 6.74 1.18
C PRO A 48 1.96 6.14 2.26
N LEU A 49 2.30 5.02 2.90
CA LEU A 49 1.44 4.34 3.88
C LEU A 49 1.06 5.25 5.05
N ARG A 50 1.98 6.12 5.49
CA ARG A 50 1.74 7.10 6.56
C ARG A 50 0.53 8.01 6.30
N ARG A 51 0.27 8.41 5.05
CA ARG A 51 -0.89 9.24 4.70
C ARG A 51 -2.23 8.50 4.80
N LEU A 52 -2.19 7.18 4.85
CA LEU A 52 -3.36 6.32 5.01
C LEU A 52 -3.59 5.92 6.47
N ASP A 53 -2.88 6.52 7.42
CA ASP A 53 -3.08 6.27 8.85
C ASP A 53 -4.55 6.45 9.25
N GLY A 54 -5.03 5.54 10.11
CA GLY A 54 -6.45 5.42 10.48
C GLY A 54 -7.36 4.80 9.41
N ALA A 55 -6.92 4.64 8.15
CA ALA A 55 -7.68 3.95 7.09
C ALA A 55 -7.13 2.55 6.74
N ILE A 56 -5.93 2.22 7.20
CA ILE A 56 -5.29 0.91 6.98
C ILE A 56 -4.71 0.35 8.27
N GLN A 57 -4.58 -0.97 8.32
CA GLN A 57 -3.70 -1.65 9.25
C GLN A 57 -2.42 -2.03 8.52
N VAL A 58 -1.29 -1.94 9.21
CA VAL A 58 0.03 -2.30 8.70
C VAL A 58 0.67 -3.29 9.66
N GLU A 59 1.28 -4.35 9.12
CA GLU A 59 2.03 -5.34 9.86
C GLU A 59 3.41 -5.51 9.20
N LEU A 60 4.45 -5.55 10.01
CA LEU A 60 5.81 -5.82 9.56
C LEU A 60 6.23 -7.21 10.03
N ARG A 61 6.80 -7.99 9.11
CA ARG A 61 7.46 -9.26 9.42
C ARG A 61 8.88 -9.23 8.92
N SER A 62 9.76 -9.83 9.69
CA SER A 62 11.18 -9.94 9.35
C SER A 62 11.55 -11.42 9.35
N PRO A 63 12.25 -11.91 8.32
CA PRO A 63 12.84 -13.23 8.37
C PRO A 63 13.97 -13.27 9.40
N PRO A 64 14.35 -14.47 9.88
CA PRO A 64 15.42 -14.64 10.86
C PRO A 64 16.77 -14.06 10.43
N ASP A 65 17.02 -13.96 9.11
CA ASP A 65 18.26 -13.40 8.55
C ASP A 65 18.35 -11.87 8.69
N GLY A 66 17.24 -11.17 8.99
CA GLY A 66 17.17 -9.72 9.15
C GLY A 66 17.46 -8.90 7.89
N ARG A 67 17.63 -9.53 6.72
CA ARG A 67 18.09 -8.85 5.49
C ARG A 67 16.98 -8.23 4.66
N ARG A 68 15.76 -8.71 4.83
CA ARG A 68 14.56 -8.25 4.10
C ARG A 68 13.42 -7.99 5.07
N THR A 69 12.43 -7.27 4.60
CA THR A 69 11.23 -6.94 5.36
C THR A 69 10.01 -7.30 4.55
N GLU A 70 9.08 -8.04 5.13
CA GLU A 70 7.74 -8.23 4.60
C GLU A 70 6.84 -7.15 5.20
N LEU A 71 6.33 -6.26 4.34
CA LEU A 71 5.42 -5.20 4.72
C LEU A 71 4.02 -5.57 4.23
N ALA A 72 3.12 -5.79 5.19
CA ALA A 72 1.74 -6.16 4.93
C ALA A 72 0.81 -4.99 5.27
N ALA A 73 -0.22 -4.77 4.45
CA ALA A 73 -1.27 -3.81 4.77
C ALA A 73 -2.66 -4.30 4.31
N ARG A 74 -3.70 -3.84 5.01
CA ARG A 74 -5.10 -4.04 4.62
C ARG A 74 -5.97 -2.84 4.99
N PRO A 75 -7.06 -2.55 4.27
CA PRO A 75 -8.00 -1.51 4.66
C PRO A 75 -8.70 -1.80 5.99
N VAL A 76 -8.90 -0.75 6.79
CA VAL A 76 -9.82 -0.78 7.93
C VAL A 76 -11.24 -0.66 7.41
N THR A 77 -12.12 -1.50 7.92
CA THR A 77 -13.53 -1.53 7.52
C THR A 77 -14.45 -1.02 8.61
N GLN A 78 -14.02 -1.11 9.87
CA GLN A 78 -14.73 -0.67 11.07
C GLN A 78 -13.72 -0.20 12.14
N PRO A 79 -13.89 1.01 12.71
CA PRO A 79 -14.80 2.06 12.23
C PRO A 79 -14.44 2.48 10.80
N ALA A 80 -15.41 3.04 10.07
CA ALA A 80 -15.11 3.57 8.74
C ALA A 80 -14.12 4.74 8.87
N PRO A 81 -13.10 4.84 8.01
CA PRO A 81 -12.17 5.96 8.04
C PRO A 81 -12.89 7.27 7.76
N THR A 82 -12.36 8.36 8.34
CA THR A 82 -12.92 9.71 8.20
C THR A 82 -11.85 10.72 7.73
N GLY A 83 -12.28 11.88 7.23
CA GLY A 83 -11.38 12.97 6.86
C GLY A 83 -10.47 12.66 5.67
N LEU A 84 -9.24 13.16 5.70
CA LEU A 84 -8.28 13.01 4.60
C LEU A 84 -7.96 11.55 4.28
N ALA A 85 -7.80 10.70 5.29
CA ALA A 85 -7.52 9.28 5.09
C ALA A 85 -8.66 8.58 4.34
N ALA A 86 -9.92 8.94 4.63
CA ALA A 86 -11.09 8.44 3.88
C ALA A 86 -11.08 8.88 2.42
N HIS A 87 -10.67 10.13 2.16
CA HIS A 87 -10.53 10.64 0.80
C HIS A 87 -9.43 9.92 0.02
N LEU A 88 -8.27 9.68 0.65
CA LEU A 88 -7.12 9.03 0.03
C LEU A 88 -7.32 7.53 -0.22
N ILE A 89 -7.98 6.82 0.72
CA ILE A 89 -8.27 5.39 0.54
C ILE A 89 -9.35 5.16 -0.55
N GLY A 90 -10.28 6.12 -0.67
CA GLY A 90 -11.27 6.18 -1.75
C GLY A 90 -12.23 4.98 -1.83
N ASP A 91 -12.88 4.84 -2.98
CA ASP A 91 -13.88 3.80 -3.23
C ASP A 91 -13.28 2.42 -3.56
N GLU A 92 -12.00 2.37 -3.94
CA GLU A 92 -11.26 1.15 -4.29
C GLU A 92 -10.11 0.92 -3.29
N PRO A 93 -10.41 0.63 -2.01
CA PRO A 93 -9.42 0.65 -0.94
C PRO A 93 -8.33 -0.41 -1.10
N GLN A 94 -8.64 -1.55 -1.72
CA GLN A 94 -7.63 -2.57 -2.02
C GLN A 94 -6.62 -2.07 -3.05
N LEU A 95 -7.06 -1.31 -4.05
CA LEU A 95 -6.19 -0.73 -5.05
C LEU A 95 -5.28 0.35 -4.43
N ALA A 96 -5.85 1.20 -3.57
CA ALA A 96 -5.10 2.21 -2.83
C ALA A 96 -3.98 1.58 -1.97
N VAL A 97 -4.30 0.52 -1.22
CA VAL A 97 -3.31 -0.25 -0.44
C VAL A 97 -2.23 -0.83 -1.34
N ARG A 98 -2.60 -1.43 -2.48
CA ARG A 98 -1.64 -2.03 -3.41
C ARG A 98 -0.64 -1.01 -3.94
N HIS A 99 -1.13 0.16 -4.36
CA HIS A 99 -0.28 1.24 -4.84
C HIS A 99 0.64 1.76 -3.73
N ALA A 100 0.09 1.95 -2.53
CA ALA A 100 0.86 2.46 -1.41
C ALA A 100 2.00 1.52 -1.01
N LEU A 101 1.73 0.20 -0.93
CA LEU A 101 2.76 -0.81 -0.67
C LEU A 101 3.83 -0.84 -1.75
N TRP A 102 3.43 -0.79 -3.02
CA TRP A 102 4.39 -0.80 -4.13
C TRP A 102 5.28 0.43 -4.11
N GLN A 103 4.72 1.63 -3.91
CA GLN A 103 5.50 2.86 -3.81
C GLN A 103 6.43 2.86 -2.61
N ALA A 104 5.97 2.40 -1.44
CA ALA A 104 6.80 2.27 -0.25
C ALA A 104 7.99 1.33 -0.49
N LYS A 105 7.77 0.19 -1.15
CA LYS A 105 8.85 -0.72 -1.57
C LYS A 105 9.87 -0.01 -2.46
N GLN A 106 9.41 0.68 -3.50
CA GLN A 106 10.32 1.37 -4.42
C GLN A 106 11.17 2.43 -3.71
N LEU A 107 10.55 3.27 -2.87
CA LEU A 107 11.26 4.31 -2.12
C LEU A 107 12.28 3.70 -1.14
N ALA A 108 11.90 2.62 -0.44
CA ALA A 108 12.81 1.92 0.46
C ALA A 108 14.00 1.31 -0.29
N GLU A 109 13.77 0.70 -1.45
CA GLU A 109 14.83 0.04 -2.21
C GLU A 109 15.73 1.01 -2.97
N SER A 110 15.22 2.18 -3.37
CA SER A 110 16.04 3.26 -3.93
C SER A 110 16.77 4.09 -2.87
N GLY A 111 16.39 3.96 -1.59
CA GLY A 111 16.89 4.83 -0.51
C GLY A 111 16.28 6.22 -0.51
N GLU A 112 15.18 6.44 -1.23
CA GLU A 112 14.44 7.71 -1.31
C GLU A 112 13.31 7.80 -0.26
N LEU A 113 13.44 7.09 0.86
CA LEU A 113 12.49 7.27 1.97
C LEU A 113 12.65 8.67 2.54
N PRO A 114 11.54 9.44 2.69
CA PRO A 114 11.62 10.75 3.30
C PRO A 114 12.10 10.64 4.75
N PRO A 115 12.92 11.60 5.23
CA PRO A 115 13.52 11.54 6.56
C PRO A 115 12.43 11.49 7.63
N THR A 116 12.62 10.57 8.59
CA THR A 116 11.73 10.42 9.74
C THR A 116 12.03 11.51 10.76
N GLY A 117 11.44 12.69 10.62
CA GLY A 117 11.24 13.69 11.69
C GLY A 117 12.45 14.22 12.49
N ARG A 118 13.69 13.79 12.22
CA ARG A 118 14.92 14.23 12.91
C ARG A 118 15.78 15.22 12.13
N ASP A 119 15.44 15.53 10.88
CA ASP A 119 16.19 16.50 10.05
C ASP A 119 15.60 17.92 10.11
N ARG A 120 15.25 18.41 11.31
CA ARG A 120 14.88 19.81 11.54
C ARG A 120 15.59 20.39 12.75
#